data_AF-A0A7V8SV45-F1
#
_entry.id   AF-A0A7V8SV45-F1
#
_cell.length_a   1.000
_cell.length_b   1.000
_cell.length_c   1.000
_cell.angle_alpha   90.00
_cell.angle_beta   90.00
_cell.angle_gamma   90.00
#
_symmetry.space_group_name_H-M   'P 1'
#
loop_
_entity.id
_entity.type
_entity.pdbx_description
1 polymer ?
#
loop_
_entity_poly.entity_id
_entity_poly.type
_entity_poly.pdbx_seq_one_letter_code
_entity_poly.pdbx_strand_id
1 'polypeptide(L)'
;MAQLLSVNVGLPRDIAWKGRTVHTAIWKNPVSGRRRVGRLNIDGDGQGDLAGHGGEQRAVFVYQIESYRYWQEQLKRTDFVHGQFGENFTIEGLPDDAVCIGDRYQIGSALFEVTQPRVTCYRVGIRMNEPRMPALLTSRGRPGFYFRVLREGEVAAGDEIVKVGEAQERMTVAEINALLYLPDHSRDRLERALQIQALSPGWRGSFEALLQSQKTAAGSSGNAGLAPAAAAHPVAPGFQRLAVTAIDEESTDVISLTMQRADGHPLPAALPGQYVVLRLQLGVGAPLFRSYSLSGAVSTERYRISVKIEPNGAAGTYLREHVRVGDALDVSSPRG
;
A
#
# COMPACT_ATOMS: atom_id res chain seq x y z
N MET A 1 -16.72 -0.26 -25.09
CA MET A 1 -15.35 0.26 -25.30
C MET A 1 -14.94 0.94 -24.00
N ALA A 2 -13.67 0.90 -23.61
CA ALA A 2 -13.23 1.52 -22.36
C ALA A 2 -13.27 3.05 -22.49
N GLN A 3 -13.65 3.75 -21.42
CA GLN A 3 -13.86 5.20 -21.45
C GLN A 3 -13.35 5.88 -20.19
N LEU A 4 -12.80 7.09 -20.34
CA LEU A 4 -12.45 7.97 -19.23
C LEU A 4 -13.71 8.68 -18.73
N LEU A 5 -14.22 8.29 -17.56
CA LEU A 5 -15.44 8.88 -16.99
C LEU A 5 -15.18 10.19 -16.23
N SER A 6 -14.00 10.32 -15.63
CA SER A 6 -13.65 11.50 -14.85
C SER A 6 -12.16 11.73 -14.79
N VAL A 7 -11.77 13.00 -14.92
CA VAL A 7 -10.45 13.50 -14.54
C VAL A 7 -10.59 14.13 -13.17
N ASN A 8 -9.83 13.63 -12.20
CA ASN A 8 -9.85 14.10 -10.82
C ASN A 8 -8.48 14.65 -10.44
N VAL A 9 -8.47 15.84 -9.84
CA VAL A 9 -7.24 16.49 -9.40
C VAL A 9 -7.41 17.04 -7.98
N GLY A 10 -6.30 17.20 -7.27
CA GLY A 10 -6.27 17.78 -5.94
C GLY A 10 -4.84 18.11 -5.51
N LEU A 11 -4.69 19.26 -4.85
CA LEU A 11 -3.43 19.64 -4.25
C LEU A 11 -3.27 19.01 -2.86
N PRO A 12 -2.03 18.67 -2.45
CA PRO A 12 -1.75 18.22 -1.10
C PRO A 12 -2.25 19.24 -0.08
N ARG A 13 -2.84 18.75 1.01
CA ARG A 13 -3.33 19.56 2.11
C ARG A 13 -3.10 18.89 3.44
N ASP A 14 -3.11 19.71 4.47
CA ASP A 14 -3.08 19.26 5.86
C ASP A 14 -4.49 18.94 6.34
N ILE A 15 -4.63 17.81 7.01
CA ILE A 15 -5.86 17.42 7.69
C ILE A 15 -5.58 17.04 9.14
N ALA A 16 -6.51 17.36 10.03
CA ALA A 16 -6.46 16.86 11.39
C ALA A 16 -7.01 15.42 11.42
N TRP A 17 -6.22 14.47 11.91
CA TRP A 17 -6.63 13.10 12.10
C TRP A 17 -6.03 12.54 13.40
N LYS A 18 -6.89 12.16 14.35
CA LYS A 18 -6.50 11.63 15.67
C LYS A 18 -5.49 12.53 16.41
N GLY A 19 -5.77 13.83 16.44
CA GLY A 19 -4.92 14.82 17.12
C GLY A 19 -3.56 15.06 16.45
N ARG A 20 -3.34 14.57 15.21
CA ARG A 20 -2.14 14.82 14.42
C ARG A 20 -2.49 15.47 13.09
N THR A 21 -1.56 16.27 12.56
CA THR A 21 -1.65 16.78 11.20
C THR A 21 -1.12 15.73 10.22
N VAL A 22 -1.92 15.39 9.21
CA VAL A 22 -1.52 14.50 8.12
C VAL A 22 -1.49 15.30 6.82
N HIS A 23 -0.31 15.41 6.21
CA HIS A 23 -0.15 15.98 4.88
C HIS A 23 -0.50 14.94 3.80
N THR A 24 -1.43 15.27 2.90
CA THR A 24 -1.95 14.29 1.93
C THR A 24 -2.65 14.91 0.71
N ALA A 25 -2.52 14.23 -0.44
CA ALA A 25 -3.23 14.53 -1.69
C ALA A 25 -4.35 13.51 -2.03
N ILE A 26 -4.83 12.74 -1.04
CA ILE A 26 -5.85 11.70 -1.28
C ILE A 26 -7.23 12.29 -1.64
N TRP A 27 -7.47 13.57 -1.35
CA TRP A 27 -8.66 14.27 -1.79
C TRP A 27 -8.45 14.80 -3.20
N LYS A 28 -9.08 14.15 -4.16
CA LYS A 28 -9.21 14.65 -5.53
C LYS A 28 -10.69 14.92 -5.83
N ASN A 29 -10.94 15.91 -6.67
CA ASN A 29 -12.29 16.26 -7.11
C ASN A 29 -12.33 16.22 -8.64
N PRO A 30 -13.49 15.85 -9.23
CA PRO A 30 -13.70 15.91 -10.66
C PRO A 30 -13.49 17.33 -11.18
N VAL A 31 -12.86 17.44 -12.35
CA VAL A 31 -12.71 18.71 -13.06
C VAL A 31 -13.36 18.65 -14.44
N SER A 32 -13.98 19.76 -14.83
CA SER A 32 -14.52 19.95 -16.17
C SER A 32 -13.43 20.40 -17.16
N GLY A 33 -13.67 20.10 -18.44
CA GLY A 33 -12.83 20.50 -19.55
C GLY A 33 -11.59 19.61 -19.76
N ARG A 34 -10.86 19.89 -20.84
CA ARG A 34 -9.57 19.24 -21.12
C ARG A 34 -8.52 19.66 -20.10
N ARG A 35 -7.67 18.72 -19.72
CA ARG A 35 -6.51 18.93 -18.85
C ARG A 35 -5.26 18.44 -19.53
N ARG A 36 -4.20 19.24 -19.45
CA ARG A 36 -2.87 18.83 -19.85
C ARG A 36 -2.38 17.75 -18.89
N VAL A 37 -1.81 16.69 -19.45
CA VAL A 37 -1.13 15.62 -18.74
C VAL A 37 0.35 15.74 -19.07
N GLY A 38 1.13 16.19 -18.10
CA GLY A 38 2.58 16.25 -18.18
C GLY A 38 3.24 14.94 -17.76
N ARG A 39 4.56 14.85 -17.90
CA ARG A 39 5.35 13.65 -17.56
C ARG A 39 5.12 13.13 -16.15
N LEU A 40 4.90 14.05 -15.19
CA LEU A 40 4.85 13.72 -13.76
C LEU A 40 3.45 13.78 -13.17
N ASN A 41 2.54 14.58 -13.74
CA ASN A 41 1.18 14.71 -13.24
C ASN A 41 0.22 15.39 -14.24
N ILE A 42 -1.04 15.51 -13.85
CA ILE A 42 -2.09 16.28 -14.54
C ILE A 42 -2.12 17.71 -14.00
N ASP A 43 -2.38 18.69 -14.87
CA ASP A 43 -2.60 20.08 -14.48
C ASP A 43 -3.68 20.22 -13.40
N GLY A 44 -3.33 20.89 -12.31
CA GLY A 44 -4.19 21.06 -11.13
C GLY A 44 -4.04 19.97 -10.07
N ASP A 45 -3.23 18.94 -10.34
CA ASP A 45 -2.94 17.88 -9.39
C ASP A 45 -1.57 18.03 -8.75
N GLY A 46 -1.46 17.71 -7.45
CA GLY A 46 -0.19 17.73 -6.74
C GLY A 46 0.12 16.41 -6.04
N GLN A 47 1.40 16.08 -5.96
CA GLN A 47 1.91 14.91 -5.26
C GLN A 47 2.52 15.38 -3.93
N GLY A 48 1.96 14.93 -2.80
CA GLY A 48 2.40 15.37 -1.47
C GLY A 48 3.75 14.83 -1.03
N ASP A 49 4.35 13.92 -1.79
CA ASP A 49 5.68 13.35 -1.61
C ASP A 49 6.12 12.67 -2.92
N LEU A 50 7.16 13.19 -3.55
CA LEU A 50 7.69 12.67 -4.81
C LEU A 50 8.50 11.37 -4.64
N ALA A 51 9.03 11.09 -3.45
CA ALA A 51 9.83 9.89 -3.18
C ALA A 51 8.95 8.65 -2.93
N GLY A 52 7.83 8.81 -2.22
CA GLY A 52 6.93 7.71 -1.84
C GLY A 52 5.61 7.63 -2.59
N HIS A 53 5.10 8.73 -3.13
CA HIS A 53 3.71 8.83 -3.61
C HIS A 53 3.56 9.44 -5.00
N GLY A 54 4.67 9.69 -5.69
CA GLY A 54 4.70 10.37 -6.98
C GLY A 54 5.79 9.86 -7.91
N GLY A 55 6.18 10.71 -8.85
CA GLY A 55 7.20 10.42 -9.85
C GLY A 55 6.66 9.79 -11.13
N GLU A 56 7.53 9.68 -12.14
CA GLU A 56 7.16 9.25 -13.51
C GLU A 56 6.39 7.93 -13.54
N GLN A 57 6.79 6.96 -12.71
CA GLN A 57 6.16 5.64 -12.65
C GLN A 57 4.74 5.65 -12.03
N ARG A 58 4.31 6.78 -11.47
CA ARG A 58 3.05 6.95 -10.74
C ARG A 58 2.34 8.25 -11.13
N ALA A 59 2.57 8.71 -12.36
CA ALA A 59 2.10 10.00 -12.83
C ALA A 59 0.57 10.10 -12.81
N VAL A 60 -0.14 9.02 -13.13
CA VAL A 60 -1.61 8.99 -13.15
C VAL A 60 -2.11 7.71 -12.49
N PHE A 61 -2.87 7.83 -11.39
CA PHE A 61 -3.58 6.70 -10.78
C PHE A 61 -4.93 6.47 -11.47
N VAL A 62 -5.23 5.22 -11.80
CA VAL A 62 -6.46 4.80 -12.48
C VAL A 62 -7.27 3.85 -11.60
N TYR A 63 -8.58 4.09 -11.52
CA TYR A 63 -9.52 3.23 -10.81
C TYR A 63 -10.85 3.06 -11.57
N GLN A 64 -11.35 1.84 -11.60
CA GLN A 64 -12.51 1.45 -12.41
C GLN A 64 -13.83 1.71 -11.67
N ILE A 65 -14.87 2.18 -12.37
CA ILE A 65 -16.21 2.39 -11.83
C ILE A 65 -16.86 1.07 -11.38
N GLU A 66 -16.47 -0.06 -11.96
CA GLU A 66 -16.88 -1.39 -11.54
C GLU A 66 -16.37 -1.70 -10.13
N SER A 67 -15.17 -1.22 -9.77
CA SER A 67 -14.66 -1.32 -8.40
C SER A 67 -15.43 -0.39 -7.44
N TYR A 68 -15.87 0.79 -7.89
CA TYR A 68 -16.79 1.63 -7.13
C TYR A 68 -18.09 0.91 -6.78
N ARG A 69 -18.76 0.32 -7.80
CA ARG A 69 -20.02 -0.43 -7.63
C ARG A 69 -19.85 -1.57 -6.62
N TYR A 70 -18.76 -2.32 -6.75
CA TYR A 70 -18.40 -3.36 -5.77
C TYR A 70 -18.29 -2.81 -4.34
N TRP A 71 -17.58 -1.71 -4.13
CA TRP A 71 -17.41 -1.14 -2.79
C TRP A 71 -18.68 -0.53 -2.22
N GLN A 72 -19.54 0.05 -3.05
CA GLN A 72 -20.87 0.51 -2.64
C GLN A 72 -21.71 -0.65 -2.07
N GLU A 73 -21.69 -1.81 -2.73
CA GLU A 73 -22.38 -3.01 -2.28
C GLU A 73 -21.78 -3.60 -1.00
N GLN A 74 -20.44 -3.70 -0.93
CA GLN A 74 -19.73 -4.28 0.22
C GLN A 74 -19.83 -3.40 1.47
N LEU A 75 -19.75 -2.08 1.30
CA LEU A 75 -19.81 -1.11 2.40
C LEU A 75 -21.22 -0.60 2.68
N LYS A 76 -22.22 -1.03 1.90
CA LYS A 76 -23.63 -0.62 2.00
C LYS A 76 -23.78 0.90 2.01
N ARG A 77 -23.11 1.55 1.05
CA ARG A 77 -23.02 3.01 0.93
C ARG A 77 -23.22 3.46 -0.51
N THR A 78 -23.80 4.64 -0.68
CA THR A 78 -24.11 5.22 -2.00
C THR A 78 -23.46 6.58 -2.23
N ASP A 79 -22.75 7.11 -1.25
CA ASP A 79 -22.19 8.48 -1.21
C ASP A 79 -20.83 8.63 -1.92
N PHE A 80 -20.52 7.72 -2.86
CA PHE A 80 -19.23 7.68 -3.53
C PHE A 80 -19.19 8.71 -4.66
N VAL A 81 -18.06 9.39 -4.79
CA VAL A 81 -17.81 10.39 -5.86
C VAL A 81 -16.55 10.02 -6.63
N HIS A 82 -16.43 10.41 -7.89
CA HIS A 82 -15.19 10.18 -8.64
C HIS A 82 -14.00 10.88 -7.95
N GLY A 83 -12.82 10.23 -7.93
CA GLY A 83 -11.64 10.67 -7.18
C GLY A 83 -11.62 10.24 -5.71
N GLN A 84 -12.63 9.50 -5.24
CA GLN A 84 -12.79 9.10 -3.83
C GLN A 84 -11.70 8.13 -3.36
N PHE A 85 -11.13 7.32 -4.26
CA PHE A 85 -9.98 6.44 -3.94
C PHE A 85 -8.63 7.16 -4.11
N GLY A 86 -8.67 8.46 -4.46
CA GLY A 86 -7.51 9.28 -4.76
C GLY A 86 -6.98 9.08 -6.18
N GLU A 87 -7.76 8.47 -7.06
CA GLU A 87 -7.41 8.25 -8.45
C GLU A 87 -7.54 9.52 -9.28
N ASN A 88 -6.63 9.67 -10.25
CA ASN A 88 -6.68 10.73 -11.23
C ASN A 88 -7.68 10.44 -12.34
N PHE A 89 -7.77 9.18 -12.78
CA PHE A 89 -8.73 8.75 -13.79
C PHE A 89 -9.71 7.75 -13.19
N THR A 90 -10.98 8.14 -13.16
CA THR A 90 -12.06 7.18 -12.99
C THR A 90 -12.47 6.69 -14.38
N ILE A 91 -12.44 5.38 -14.61
CA ILE A 91 -12.67 4.79 -15.93
C ILE A 91 -13.77 3.74 -15.92
N GLU A 92 -14.31 3.42 -17.09
CA GLU A 92 -15.14 2.24 -17.32
C GLU A 92 -14.36 1.19 -18.14
N GLY A 93 -14.49 -0.08 -17.76
CA GLY A 93 -13.74 -1.19 -18.34
C GLY A 93 -12.32 -1.33 -17.79
N LEU A 94 -11.48 -2.06 -18.54
CA LEU A 94 -10.09 -2.37 -18.16
C LEU A 94 -9.95 -3.00 -16.75
N PRO A 95 -10.55 -4.18 -16.53
CA PRO A 95 -10.48 -4.83 -15.22
C PRO A 95 -9.03 -5.26 -14.90
N ASP A 96 -8.70 -5.28 -13.60
CA ASP A 96 -7.34 -5.58 -13.11
C ASP A 96 -6.82 -6.97 -13.54
N ASP A 97 -7.71 -7.90 -13.89
CA ASP A 97 -7.42 -9.26 -14.38
C ASP A 97 -7.29 -9.35 -15.92
N ALA A 98 -7.41 -8.23 -16.63
CA ALA A 98 -7.20 -8.17 -18.08
C ALA A 98 -6.05 -7.22 -18.49
N VAL A 99 -5.81 -6.17 -17.70
CA VAL A 99 -4.76 -5.17 -17.97
C VAL A 99 -3.39 -5.73 -17.58
N CYS A 100 -2.41 -5.73 -18.49
CA CYS A 100 -1.04 -6.15 -18.22
C CYS A 100 -0.11 -4.98 -17.87
N ILE A 101 0.88 -5.23 -17.02
CA ILE A 101 1.97 -4.26 -16.79
C ILE A 101 2.79 -4.14 -18.07
N GLY A 102 2.93 -2.93 -18.61
CA GLY A 102 3.54 -2.65 -19.90
C GLY A 102 2.55 -2.46 -21.06
N ASP A 103 1.25 -2.71 -20.85
CA ASP A 103 0.24 -2.34 -21.85
C ASP A 103 0.24 -0.81 -22.07
N ARG A 104 -0.04 -0.39 -23.32
CA ARG A 104 -0.04 1.02 -23.73
C ARG A 104 -1.41 1.45 -24.22
N TYR A 105 -1.84 2.60 -23.72
CA TYR A 105 -3.16 3.15 -23.99
C TYR A 105 -3.06 4.60 -24.44
N GLN A 106 -3.83 4.94 -25.47
CA GLN A 106 -4.07 6.32 -25.87
C GLN A 106 -5.40 6.79 -25.26
N ILE A 107 -5.36 7.98 -24.66
CA ILE A 107 -6.54 8.69 -24.14
C ILE A 107 -6.39 10.15 -24.55
N GLY A 108 -7.37 10.67 -25.27
CA GLY A 108 -7.24 11.99 -25.91
C GLY A 108 -6.00 12.04 -26.82
N SER A 109 -5.12 13.02 -26.59
CA SER A 109 -3.84 13.13 -27.32
C SER A 109 -2.62 12.58 -26.56
N ALA A 110 -2.82 12.05 -25.35
CA ALA A 110 -1.76 11.50 -24.50
C ALA A 110 -1.57 9.98 -24.71
N LEU A 111 -0.34 9.51 -24.49
CA LEU A 111 0.02 8.10 -24.54
C LEU A 111 0.56 7.65 -23.18
N PHE A 112 0.02 6.56 -22.68
CA PHE A 112 0.30 6.01 -21.36
C PHE A 112 0.84 4.58 -21.44
N GLU A 113 1.59 4.17 -20.42
CA GLU A 113 2.00 2.78 -20.21
C GLU A 113 1.75 2.36 -18.77
N VAL A 114 1.19 1.16 -18.56
CA VAL A 114 0.92 0.61 -17.23
C VAL A 114 2.23 0.22 -16.56
N THR A 115 2.48 0.70 -15.34
CA THR A 115 3.78 0.53 -14.67
C THR A 115 3.72 -0.38 -13.45
N GLN A 116 2.61 -0.35 -12.73
CA GLN A 116 2.45 -1.09 -11.48
C GLN A 116 1.00 -1.06 -10.96
N PRO A 117 0.60 -2.04 -10.14
CA PRO A 117 -0.55 -1.92 -9.27
C PRO A 117 -0.41 -0.79 -8.25
N ARG A 118 -1.54 -0.29 -7.75
CA ARG A 118 -1.57 0.69 -6.65
C ARG A 118 -1.19 0.03 -5.33
N VAL A 119 -0.18 0.60 -4.66
CA VAL A 119 0.13 0.25 -3.27
C VAL A 119 -0.79 1.00 -2.33
N THR A 120 -1.68 0.30 -1.65
CA THR A 120 -2.68 0.89 -0.75
C THR A 120 -2.04 1.41 0.53
N CYS A 121 -2.43 2.60 0.99
CA CYS A 121 -1.93 3.21 2.23
C CYS A 121 -3.07 3.70 3.13
N TYR A 122 -2.78 3.95 4.42
CA TYR A 122 -3.80 4.31 5.43
C TYR A 122 -4.65 5.55 5.06
N ARG A 123 -4.15 6.44 4.20
CA ARG A 123 -4.85 7.67 3.78
C ARG A 123 -6.18 7.38 3.06
N VAL A 124 -6.29 6.28 2.31
CA VAL A 124 -7.58 5.90 1.70
C VAL A 124 -8.61 5.55 2.78
N GLY A 125 -8.18 4.94 3.89
CA GLY A 125 -9.06 4.66 5.01
C GLY A 125 -9.56 5.94 5.71
N ILE A 126 -8.73 6.98 5.76
CA ILE A 126 -9.16 8.31 6.23
C ILE A 126 -10.20 8.89 5.26
N ARG A 127 -9.89 8.94 3.96
CA ARG A 127 -10.78 9.52 2.94
C ARG A 127 -12.13 8.84 2.86
N MET A 128 -12.15 7.52 3.02
CA MET A 128 -13.33 6.67 2.98
C MET A 128 -14.09 6.63 4.30
N ASN A 129 -13.54 7.19 5.38
CA ASN A 129 -14.03 6.96 6.75
C ASN A 129 -14.21 5.45 7.05
N GLU A 130 -13.27 4.63 6.58
CA GLU A 130 -13.23 3.18 6.80
C GLU A 130 -11.77 2.77 7.03
N PRO A 131 -11.32 2.69 8.30
CA PRO A 131 -9.92 2.41 8.62
C PRO A 131 -9.38 1.08 8.06
N ARG A 132 -10.24 0.11 7.75
CA ARG A 132 -9.86 -1.19 7.17
C ARG A 132 -9.69 -1.14 5.66
N MET A 133 -10.06 -0.04 5.00
CA MET A 133 -10.05 0.08 3.55
C MET A 133 -8.74 -0.36 2.87
N PRO A 134 -7.53 -0.01 3.39
CA PRO A 134 -6.29 -0.49 2.79
C PRO A 134 -6.21 -2.02 2.73
N ALA A 135 -6.55 -2.71 3.83
CA ALA A 135 -6.52 -4.17 3.91
C ALA A 135 -7.62 -4.80 3.05
N LEU A 136 -8.79 -4.17 2.96
CA LEU A 136 -9.88 -4.62 2.10
C LEU A 136 -9.49 -4.57 0.62
N LEU A 137 -8.87 -3.49 0.15
CA LEU A 137 -8.42 -3.34 -1.24
C LEU A 137 -7.44 -4.46 -1.64
N THR A 138 -6.46 -4.74 -0.78
CA THR A 138 -5.49 -5.82 -1.00
C THR A 138 -6.17 -7.19 -1.02
N SER A 139 -6.99 -7.50 0.00
CA SER A 139 -7.60 -8.83 0.15
C SER A 139 -8.69 -9.13 -0.89
N ARG A 140 -9.29 -8.11 -1.49
CA ARG A 140 -10.29 -8.27 -2.57
C ARG A 140 -9.71 -8.19 -3.97
N GLY A 141 -8.39 -7.98 -4.10
CA GLY A 141 -7.71 -7.99 -5.41
C GLY A 141 -8.17 -6.86 -6.34
N ARG A 142 -8.53 -5.68 -5.80
CA ARG A 142 -8.97 -4.51 -6.58
C ARG A 142 -8.06 -3.31 -6.35
N PRO A 143 -6.75 -3.41 -6.66
CA PRO A 143 -5.81 -2.34 -6.42
C PRO A 143 -6.03 -1.15 -7.37
N GLY A 144 -6.49 -1.38 -8.61
CA GLY A 144 -6.22 -0.44 -9.70
C GLY A 144 -4.74 -0.34 -10.02
N PHE A 145 -4.37 0.60 -10.89
CA PHE A 145 -3.02 0.66 -11.45
C PHE A 145 -2.58 2.08 -11.77
N TYR A 146 -1.26 2.25 -11.95
CA TYR A 146 -0.67 3.49 -12.39
C TYR A 146 -0.29 3.46 -13.86
N PHE A 147 -0.41 4.62 -14.49
CA PHE A 147 0.26 4.94 -15.73
C PHE A 147 1.49 5.81 -15.50
N ARG A 148 2.53 5.58 -16.31
CA ARG A 148 3.47 6.63 -16.71
C ARG A 148 3.05 7.26 -18.04
N VAL A 149 3.51 8.48 -18.28
CA VAL A 149 3.19 9.25 -19.49
C VAL A 149 4.34 9.11 -20.49
N LEU A 150 4.10 8.39 -21.60
CA LEU A 150 5.08 8.25 -22.68
C LEU A 150 5.06 9.47 -23.61
N ARG A 151 3.87 9.99 -23.87
CA ARG A 151 3.64 11.21 -24.65
C ARG A 151 2.66 12.09 -23.91
N GLU A 152 3.12 13.27 -23.54
CA GLU A 152 2.28 14.27 -22.91
C GLU A 152 1.19 14.74 -23.89
N GLY A 153 0.00 15.01 -23.37
CA GLY A 153 -1.18 15.31 -24.17
C GLY A 153 -2.24 16.01 -23.36
N GLU A 154 -3.44 16.09 -23.91
CA GLU A 154 -4.62 16.56 -23.22
C GLU A 154 -5.64 15.43 -23.14
N VAL A 155 -6.36 15.39 -22.02
CA VAL A 155 -7.41 14.42 -21.73
C VAL A 155 -8.64 15.12 -21.17
N ALA A 156 -9.82 14.56 -21.41
CA ALA A 156 -11.07 14.98 -20.78
C ALA A 156 -11.96 13.77 -20.46
N ALA A 157 -12.89 13.96 -19.53
CA ALA A 157 -14.00 13.02 -19.38
C ALA A 157 -14.75 12.86 -20.71
N GLY A 158 -15.11 11.63 -21.04
CA GLY A 158 -15.71 11.23 -22.32
C GLY A 158 -14.72 10.67 -23.35
N ASP A 159 -13.41 10.91 -23.19
CA ASP A 159 -12.39 10.37 -24.10
C ASP A 159 -12.40 8.84 -24.08
N GLU A 160 -12.32 8.24 -25.27
CA GLU A 160 -12.15 6.80 -25.43
C GLU A 160 -10.75 6.37 -24.95
N ILE A 161 -10.68 5.19 -24.33
CA ILE A 161 -9.42 4.57 -23.94
C ILE A 161 -9.09 3.47 -24.94
N VAL A 162 -8.15 3.75 -25.83
CA VAL A 162 -7.76 2.86 -26.92
C VAL A 162 -6.47 2.14 -26.55
N LYS A 163 -6.48 0.80 -26.55
CA LYS A 163 -5.24 0.01 -26.40
C LYS A 163 -4.45 0.11 -27.71
N VAL A 164 -3.22 0.62 -27.64
CA VAL A 164 -2.35 0.86 -28.81
C VAL A 164 -1.03 0.09 -28.75
N GLY A 165 -0.77 -0.62 -27.66
CA GLY A 165 0.38 -1.50 -27.55
C GLY A 165 0.19 -2.53 -26.44
N GLU A 166 0.81 -3.69 -26.61
CA GLU A 166 0.76 -4.78 -25.64
C GLU A 166 2.07 -4.89 -24.88
N ALA A 167 1.97 -5.33 -23.62
CA ALA A 167 3.13 -5.77 -22.86
C ALA A 167 3.83 -6.95 -23.57
N GLN A 168 5.16 -6.92 -23.62
CA GLN A 168 5.96 -8.04 -24.12
C GLN A 168 5.79 -9.28 -23.24
N GLU A 169 5.95 -9.10 -21.93
CA GLU A 169 5.65 -10.12 -20.94
C GLU A 169 4.27 -9.87 -20.35
N ARG A 170 3.32 -10.76 -20.66
CA ARG A 170 1.92 -10.58 -20.28
C ARG A 170 1.67 -11.11 -18.88
N MET A 171 1.78 -10.22 -17.91
CA MET A 171 1.30 -10.42 -16.54
C MET A 171 0.36 -9.29 -16.15
N THR A 172 -0.82 -9.67 -15.68
CA THR A 172 -1.91 -8.75 -15.32
C THR A 172 -1.60 -7.97 -14.05
N VAL A 173 -2.28 -6.84 -13.88
CA VAL A 173 -2.25 -6.06 -12.62
C VAL A 173 -2.64 -6.95 -11.44
N ALA A 174 -3.67 -7.79 -11.59
CA ALA A 174 -4.10 -8.74 -10.58
C ALA A 174 -3.02 -9.79 -10.27
N GLU A 175 -2.38 -10.37 -11.28
CA GLU A 175 -1.30 -11.35 -11.08
C GLU A 175 -0.08 -10.75 -10.39
N ILE A 176 0.36 -9.57 -10.82
CA ILE A 176 1.50 -8.87 -10.23
C ILE A 176 1.20 -8.49 -8.78
N ASN A 177 -0.01 -7.97 -8.52
CA ASN A 177 -0.44 -7.63 -7.17
C ASN A 177 -0.53 -8.88 -6.26
N ALA A 178 -1.12 -9.96 -6.75
CA ALA A 178 -1.23 -11.22 -6.03
C ALA A 178 0.15 -11.81 -5.72
N LEU A 179 1.07 -11.78 -6.70
CA LEU A 179 2.43 -12.30 -6.54
C LEU A 179 3.20 -11.62 -5.40
N LEU A 180 2.86 -10.37 -5.07
CA LEU A 180 3.44 -9.67 -3.93
C LEU A 180 2.65 -9.84 -2.63
N TYR A 181 1.33 -9.93 -2.66
CA TYR A 181 0.54 -9.84 -1.42
C TYR A 181 -0.09 -11.14 -0.94
N LEU A 182 -0.24 -12.13 -1.82
CA LEU A 182 -0.83 -13.43 -1.48
C LEU A 182 0.26 -14.48 -1.22
N PRO A 183 -0.07 -15.56 -0.49
CA PRO A 183 0.78 -16.73 -0.42
C PRO A 183 1.02 -17.31 -1.81
N ASP A 184 2.13 -18.05 -1.98
CA ASP A 184 2.64 -18.56 -3.27
C ASP A 184 3.43 -17.52 -4.09
N HIS A 185 4.73 -17.45 -3.79
CA HIS A 185 5.71 -16.67 -4.54
C HIS A 185 6.49 -17.58 -5.51
N SER A 186 5.81 -18.29 -6.41
CA SER A 186 6.46 -19.15 -7.40
C SER A 186 7.67 -18.46 -8.05
N ARG A 187 8.80 -19.17 -8.05
CA ARG A 187 10.06 -18.71 -8.63
C ARG A 187 9.89 -18.32 -10.10
N ASP A 188 9.25 -19.17 -10.90
CA ASP A 188 8.99 -18.90 -12.32
C ASP A 188 8.19 -17.61 -12.52
N ARG A 189 7.21 -17.35 -11.64
CA ARG A 189 6.40 -16.11 -11.70
C ARG A 189 7.21 -14.88 -11.32
N LEU A 190 8.10 -14.97 -10.33
CA LEU A 190 9.02 -13.89 -9.97
C LEU A 190 9.99 -13.58 -11.11
N GLU A 191 10.59 -14.61 -11.71
CA GLU A 191 11.53 -14.46 -12.83
C GLU A 191 10.83 -13.83 -14.05
N ARG A 192 9.61 -14.27 -14.38
CA ARG A 192 8.79 -13.63 -15.43
C ARG A 192 8.46 -12.17 -15.12
N ALA A 193 8.07 -11.86 -13.88
CA ALA A 193 7.76 -10.48 -13.50
C ALA A 193 8.99 -9.56 -13.63
N LEU A 194 10.18 -10.06 -13.34
CA LEU A 194 11.43 -9.32 -13.47
C LEU A 194 11.85 -9.07 -14.93
N GLN A 195 11.32 -9.81 -15.89
CA GLN A 195 11.53 -9.55 -17.32
C GLN A 195 10.70 -8.37 -17.85
N ILE A 196 9.67 -7.93 -17.13
CA ILE A 196 8.81 -6.80 -17.52
C ILE A 196 9.59 -5.49 -17.38
N GLN A 197 9.97 -4.88 -18.51
CA GLN A 197 10.73 -3.62 -18.52
C GLN A 197 9.96 -2.43 -17.92
N ALA A 198 8.64 -2.39 -18.09
CA ALA A 198 7.78 -1.33 -17.58
C ALA A 198 7.54 -1.40 -16.06
N LEU A 199 7.89 -2.52 -15.41
CA LEU A 199 7.66 -2.71 -13.99
C LEU A 199 8.48 -1.70 -13.18
N SER A 200 7.81 -0.98 -12.28
CA SER A 200 8.47 0.09 -11.54
C SER A 200 9.60 -0.42 -10.63
N PRO A 201 10.63 0.40 -10.35
CA PRO A 201 11.80 -0.03 -9.56
C PRO A 201 11.46 -0.61 -8.19
N GLY A 202 10.45 -0.08 -7.50
CA GLY A 202 10.04 -0.62 -6.19
C GLY A 202 9.39 -2.01 -6.29
N TRP A 203 8.59 -2.27 -7.33
CA TRP A 203 8.02 -3.61 -7.53
C TRP A 203 9.10 -4.60 -7.93
N ARG A 204 10.03 -4.18 -8.79
CA ARG A 204 11.22 -4.96 -9.16
C ARG A 204 12.05 -5.36 -7.94
N GLY A 205 12.41 -4.39 -7.11
CA GLY A 205 13.16 -4.66 -5.87
C GLY A 205 12.42 -5.64 -4.94
N SER A 206 11.08 -5.56 -4.90
CA SER A 206 10.25 -6.50 -4.14
C SER A 206 10.39 -7.94 -4.61
N PHE A 207 10.34 -8.15 -5.92
CA PHE A 207 10.45 -9.47 -6.51
C PHE A 207 11.89 -10.01 -6.47
N GLU A 208 12.91 -9.16 -6.60
CA GLU A 208 14.31 -9.55 -6.42
C GLU A 208 14.59 -10.05 -5.00
N ALA A 209 14.10 -9.34 -3.98
CA ALA A 209 14.26 -9.75 -2.59
C ALA A 209 13.54 -11.07 -2.28
N LEU A 210 12.33 -11.25 -2.81
CA LEU A 210 11.60 -12.52 -2.73
C LEU A 210 12.38 -13.67 -3.37
N LEU A 211 12.89 -13.46 -4.58
CA LEU A 211 13.65 -14.46 -5.32
C LEU A 211 14.96 -14.82 -4.58
N GLN A 212 15.61 -13.84 -3.97
CA GLN A 212 16.81 -14.05 -3.18
C GLN A 212 16.51 -14.82 -1.89
N SER A 213 15.40 -14.53 -1.20
CA SER A 213 14.98 -15.24 0.02
C SER A 213 14.73 -16.74 -0.20
N GLN A 214 14.29 -17.13 -1.42
CA GLN A 214 14.12 -18.53 -1.80
C GLN A 214 15.43 -19.25 -2.10
N LYS A 215 16.48 -18.52 -2.51
CA LYS A 215 17.82 -19.09 -2.73
C LYS A 215 18.55 -19.35 -1.42
N THR A 216 18.28 -18.54 -0.39
CA THR A 216 18.97 -18.60 0.91
C THR A 216 18.24 -19.46 1.94
N ALA A 217 16.97 -19.80 1.72
CA ALA A 217 16.19 -20.65 2.62
C ALA A 217 15.52 -21.79 1.84
N ALA A 218 15.81 -23.04 2.24
CA ALA A 218 14.82 -24.11 2.15
C ALA A 218 13.64 -23.72 3.08
N GLY A 219 12.71 -22.90 2.56
CA GLY A 219 11.49 -22.48 3.23
C GLY A 219 11.53 -21.12 3.94
N SER A 220 11.39 -20.01 3.20
CA SER A 220 10.79 -18.77 3.75
C SER A 220 10.36 -17.83 2.60
N SER A 221 9.14 -17.29 2.67
CA SER A 221 8.40 -16.75 1.52
C SER A 221 7.92 -15.30 1.76
N GLY A 222 8.71 -14.23 1.52
CA GLY A 222 8.17 -12.87 1.76
C GLY A 222 8.86 -11.60 1.26
N ASN A 223 8.02 -10.55 1.30
CA ASN A 223 7.92 -9.42 0.38
C ASN A 223 8.68 -8.18 0.83
N ALA A 224 9.74 -7.77 0.11
CA ALA A 224 10.54 -6.60 0.47
C ALA A 224 10.84 -5.68 -0.72
N GLY A 225 10.07 -4.60 -0.95
CA GLY A 225 10.55 -3.56 -1.88
C GLY A 225 9.67 -2.35 -2.24
N LEU A 226 8.50 -2.11 -1.64
CA LEU A 226 7.68 -0.93 -1.98
C LEU A 226 7.72 0.19 -0.93
N ALA A 227 8.90 0.80 -0.74
CA ALA A 227 9.08 2.13 -0.15
C ALA A 227 10.47 2.72 -0.57
N PRO A 228 10.63 4.05 -0.71
CA PRO A 228 11.88 4.69 -1.17
C PRO A 228 13.07 4.37 -0.25
N ALA A 229 14.29 4.53 -0.75
CA ALA A 229 15.56 4.09 -0.14
C ALA A 229 15.84 4.53 1.32
N ALA A 230 15.02 5.40 1.91
CA ALA A 230 15.02 5.68 3.35
C ALA A 230 14.30 4.60 4.20
N ALA A 231 13.62 3.65 3.55
CA ALA A 231 12.79 2.60 4.14
C ALA A 231 13.22 1.17 3.72
N ALA A 232 14.39 1.06 3.06
CA ALA A 232 14.86 -0.19 2.47
C ALA A 232 15.46 -1.11 3.54
N HIS A 233 14.64 -1.73 4.39
CA HIS A 233 15.06 -2.86 5.21
C HIS A 233 14.11 -4.06 5.09
N PRO A 234 14.64 -5.30 5.20
CA PRO A 234 13.95 -6.51 4.77
C PRO A 234 12.73 -6.77 5.65
N VAL A 235 11.55 -6.77 5.03
CA VAL A 235 10.31 -7.20 5.67
C VAL A 235 10.21 -8.72 5.46
N ALA A 236 10.45 -9.51 6.51
CA ALA A 236 10.13 -10.92 6.47
C ALA A 236 8.59 -11.10 6.39
N PRO A 237 8.11 -12.13 5.68
CA PRO A 237 6.68 -12.44 5.61
C PRO A 237 6.14 -12.90 6.96
N GLY A 238 4.86 -12.62 7.16
CA GLY A 238 4.11 -13.16 8.29
C GLY A 238 4.29 -12.38 9.58
N PHE A 239 3.37 -12.64 10.50
CA PHE A 239 3.55 -12.28 11.89
C PHE A 239 4.37 -13.38 12.53
N GLN A 240 5.47 -13.01 13.16
CA GLN A 240 6.23 -13.87 14.04
C GLN A 240 5.70 -13.72 15.46
N ARG A 241 5.60 -14.84 16.18
CA ARG A 241 5.26 -14.85 17.61
C ARG A 241 6.48 -14.38 18.39
N LEU A 242 6.43 -13.17 18.93
CA LEU A 242 7.46 -12.65 19.84
C LEU A 242 6.95 -12.70 21.27
N ALA A 243 7.74 -13.28 22.16
CA ALA A 243 7.48 -13.30 23.58
C ALA A 243 7.74 -11.91 24.17
N VAL A 244 6.80 -11.40 24.94
CA VAL A 244 6.95 -10.16 25.71
C VAL A 244 7.88 -10.46 26.89
N THR A 245 9.07 -9.88 26.89
CA THR A 245 10.08 -10.12 27.93
C THR A 245 10.11 -9.03 28.99
N ALA A 246 9.60 -7.84 28.68
CA ALA A 246 9.40 -6.78 29.66
C ALA A 246 8.21 -5.88 29.26
N ILE A 247 7.53 -5.35 30.27
CA ILE A 247 6.54 -4.28 30.12
C ILE A 247 6.93 -3.19 31.11
N ASP A 248 7.27 -2.01 30.59
CA ASP A 248 7.72 -0.85 31.37
C ASP A 248 6.64 0.22 31.35
N GLU A 249 6.30 0.80 32.51
CA GLU A 249 5.41 1.96 32.59
C GLU A 249 6.24 3.24 32.43
N GLU A 250 6.18 3.85 31.24
CA GLU A 250 6.96 5.06 30.91
C GLU A 250 6.28 6.32 31.45
N SER A 251 4.95 6.32 31.49
CA SER A 251 4.11 7.37 32.07
C SER A 251 2.73 6.81 32.46
N THR A 252 1.87 7.65 33.03
CA THR A 252 0.47 7.30 33.34
C THR A 252 -0.31 6.80 32.11
N ASP A 253 0.05 7.27 30.91
CA ASP A 253 -0.62 6.97 29.65
C ASP A 253 0.29 6.32 28.60
N VAL A 254 1.51 5.89 28.93
CA VAL A 254 2.42 5.21 27.99
C VAL A 254 3.01 3.97 28.65
N ILE A 255 2.90 2.84 27.96
CA ILE A 255 3.62 1.60 28.30
C ILE A 255 4.59 1.25 27.20
N SER A 256 5.71 0.63 27.56
CA SER A 256 6.64 0.05 26.62
C SER A 256 6.65 -1.46 26.72
N LEU A 257 6.61 -2.12 25.57
CA LEU A 257 6.70 -3.58 25.49
C LEU A 257 8.02 -3.93 24.83
N THR A 258 8.82 -4.75 25.50
CA THR A 258 10.01 -5.38 24.94
C THR A 258 9.67 -6.81 24.55
N MET A 259 9.99 -7.19 23.32
CA MET A 259 9.60 -8.45 22.71
C MET A 259 10.79 -9.12 22.03
N GLN A 260 10.90 -10.44 22.16
CA GLN A 260 12.01 -11.25 21.65
C GLN A 260 11.50 -12.53 21.00
N ARG A 261 12.30 -13.17 20.12
CA ARG A 261 11.97 -14.51 19.65
C ARG A 261 12.18 -15.52 20.78
N ALA A 262 11.21 -16.42 20.97
CA ALA A 262 11.30 -17.46 21.99
C ALA A 262 12.41 -18.49 21.72
N ASP A 263 12.83 -18.63 20.46
CA ASP A 263 13.91 -19.54 20.04
C ASP A 263 15.32 -18.91 20.11
N GLY A 264 15.43 -17.65 20.55
CA GLY A 264 16.71 -16.94 20.71
C GLY A 264 17.41 -16.59 19.39
N HIS A 265 16.82 -16.88 18.23
CA HIS A 265 17.37 -16.46 16.96
C HIS A 265 17.26 -14.93 16.80
N PRO A 266 18.20 -14.32 16.07
CA PRO A 266 18.15 -12.88 15.84
C PRO A 266 16.91 -12.47 15.05
N LEU A 267 16.32 -11.36 15.47
CA LEU A 267 15.34 -10.56 14.77
C LEU A 267 16.01 -9.78 13.63
N PRO A 268 15.29 -9.50 12.53
CA PRO A 268 15.73 -8.55 11.52
C PRO A 268 16.11 -7.20 12.15
N ALA A 269 17.27 -6.65 11.79
CA ALA A 269 17.65 -5.32 12.26
C ALA A 269 16.67 -4.27 11.73
N ALA A 270 16.19 -3.40 12.60
CA ALA A 270 15.33 -2.28 12.23
C ALA A 270 16.14 -1.01 11.97
N LEU A 271 15.76 -0.22 10.96
CA LEU A 271 16.25 1.16 10.83
C LEU A 271 15.54 2.11 11.80
N PRO A 272 16.21 3.22 12.16
CA PRO A 272 15.54 4.36 12.74
C PRO A 272 14.33 4.79 11.89
N GLY A 273 13.19 5.01 12.56
CA GLY A 273 11.94 5.43 11.92
C GLY A 273 11.00 4.28 11.51
N GLN A 274 11.46 3.03 11.53
CA GLN A 274 10.61 1.89 11.18
C GLN A 274 9.60 1.55 12.25
N TYR A 275 8.54 0.86 11.83
CA TYR A 275 7.46 0.38 12.67
C TYR A 275 7.20 -1.10 12.44
N VAL A 276 6.58 -1.75 13.43
CA VAL A 276 6.03 -3.10 13.32
C VAL A 276 4.52 -3.04 13.35
N VAL A 277 3.85 -4.03 12.75
CA VAL A 277 2.41 -4.22 12.89
C VAL A 277 2.17 -5.31 13.93
N LEU A 278 1.31 -5.05 14.90
CA LEU A 278 0.74 -6.06 15.79
C LEU A 278 -0.59 -6.56 15.24
N ARG A 279 -0.79 -7.88 15.31
CA ARG A 279 -2.08 -8.53 15.11
C ARG A 279 -2.64 -8.94 16.47
N LEU A 280 -3.66 -8.24 16.95
CA LEU A 280 -4.23 -8.42 18.28
C LEU A 280 -5.59 -9.12 18.19
N GLN A 281 -5.74 -10.22 18.92
CA GLN A 281 -6.99 -10.96 19.01
C GLN A 281 -7.76 -10.53 20.27
N LEU A 282 -8.67 -9.57 20.13
CA LEU A 282 -9.38 -8.94 21.26
C LEU A 282 -10.60 -9.74 21.78
N GLY A 283 -10.89 -10.90 21.18
CA GLY A 283 -12.07 -11.71 21.49
C GLY A 283 -12.47 -12.65 20.34
N VAL A 284 -13.74 -13.04 20.28
CA VAL A 284 -14.30 -13.88 19.20
C VAL A 284 -14.68 -12.98 18.02
N GLY A 285 -13.74 -12.71 17.12
CA GLY A 285 -13.95 -11.80 15.99
C GLY A 285 -12.72 -11.63 15.10
N ALA A 286 -12.79 -10.71 14.13
CA ALA A 286 -11.66 -10.42 13.27
C ALA A 286 -10.50 -9.76 14.06
N PRO A 287 -9.23 -10.11 13.78
CA PRO A 287 -8.10 -9.55 14.50
C PRO A 287 -7.93 -8.06 14.22
N LEU A 288 -7.49 -7.33 15.24
CA LEU A 288 -7.18 -5.91 15.16
C LEU A 288 -5.72 -5.70 14.76
N PHE A 289 -5.49 -4.98 13.67
CA PHE A 289 -4.13 -4.64 13.23
C PHE A 289 -3.76 -3.22 13.67
N ARG A 290 -2.57 -3.04 14.24
CA ARG A 290 -2.03 -1.73 14.62
C ARG A 290 -0.55 -1.60 14.36
N SER A 291 -0.14 -0.46 13.83
CA SER A 291 1.26 -0.12 13.59
C SER A 291 1.83 0.64 14.78
N TYR A 292 3.02 0.24 15.24
CA TYR A 292 3.77 0.91 16.30
C TYR A 292 5.22 1.11 15.89
N SER A 293 5.70 2.34 15.98
CA SER A 293 7.12 2.66 15.77
C SER A 293 7.98 1.91 16.77
N LEU A 294 9.10 1.39 16.30
CA LEU A 294 10.13 0.85 17.17
C LEU A 294 10.77 1.99 17.95
N SER A 295 11.08 1.71 19.20
CA SER A 295 11.55 2.66 20.20
C SER A 295 12.74 2.07 20.95
N GLY A 296 13.58 2.91 21.53
CA GLY A 296 14.81 2.45 22.21
C GLY A 296 15.95 2.14 21.23
N ALA A 297 16.98 1.47 21.74
CA ALA A 297 18.17 1.13 20.96
C ALA A 297 17.87 0.10 19.86
N VAL A 298 18.47 0.29 18.69
CA VAL A 298 18.42 -0.71 17.60
C VAL A 298 19.03 -2.02 18.10
N SER A 299 18.29 -3.12 17.94
CA SER A 299 18.71 -4.44 18.40
C SER A 299 18.21 -5.51 17.44
N THR A 300 19.05 -6.52 17.22
CA THR A 300 18.69 -7.78 16.55
C THR A 300 18.24 -8.84 17.56
N GLU A 301 18.28 -8.58 18.86
CA GLU A 301 17.83 -9.52 19.89
C GLU A 301 16.39 -9.24 20.30
N ARG A 302 15.99 -7.96 20.31
CA ARG A 302 14.71 -7.51 20.82
C ARG A 302 14.13 -6.36 20.02
N TYR A 303 12.80 -6.30 19.95
CA TYR A 303 12.06 -5.11 19.56
C TYR A 303 11.44 -4.47 20.79
N ARG A 304 11.46 -3.13 20.84
CA ARG A 304 10.73 -2.38 21.84
C ARG A 304 9.79 -1.41 21.16
N ILE A 305 8.54 -1.38 21.59
CA ILE A 305 7.55 -0.38 21.16
C ILE A 305 7.12 0.44 22.37
N SER A 306 6.73 1.70 22.15
CA SER A 306 6.08 2.54 23.15
C SER A 306 4.67 2.85 22.68
N VAL A 307 3.70 2.49 23.52
CA VAL A 307 2.27 2.52 23.21
C VAL A 307 1.61 3.54 24.12
N LYS A 308 1.11 4.61 23.51
CA LYS A 308 0.22 5.54 24.20
C LYS A 308 -1.17 4.91 24.37
N ILE A 309 -1.66 4.91 25.58
CA ILE A 309 -2.97 4.40 25.99
C ILE A 309 -3.95 5.57 25.93
N GLU A 310 -4.82 5.52 24.92
CA GLU A 310 -5.91 6.49 24.80
C GLU A 310 -7.16 5.95 25.51
N PRO A 311 -7.98 6.80 26.16
CA PRO A 311 -9.15 6.38 26.95
C PRO A 311 -10.17 5.48 26.22
N ASN A 312 -10.18 5.51 24.88
CA ASN A 312 -11.06 4.68 24.02
C ASN A 312 -10.27 3.84 23.00
N GLY A 313 -8.96 3.67 23.22
CA GLY A 313 -8.06 3.02 22.28
C GLY A 313 -8.06 1.50 22.43
N ALA A 314 -8.92 0.79 21.68
CA ALA A 314 -9.08 -0.67 21.78
C ALA A 314 -7.78 -1.49 21.83
N ALA A 315 -6.75 -1.10 21.07
CA ALA A 315 -5.46 -1.79 21.07
C ALA A 315 -4.58 -1.43 22.27
N GLY A 316 -4.49 -0.15 22.64
CA GLY A 316 -3.69 0.28 23.79
C GLY A 316 -4.27 -0.29 25.08
N THR A 317 -5.57 -0.17 25.27
CA THR A 317 -6.29 -0.75 26.42
C THR A 317 -6.05 -2.25 26.53
N TYR A 318 -6.15 -3.00 25.42
CA TYR A 318 -5.83 -4.42 25.42
C TYR A 318 -4.38 -4.71 25.81
N LEU A 319 -3.41 -4.00 25.23
CA LEU A 319 -1.99 -4.19 25.56
C LEU A 319 -1.69 -3.88 27.02
N ARG A 320 -2.37 -2.92 27.64
CA ARG A 320 -2.23 -2.63 29.08
C ARG A 320 -2.92 -3.68 29.95
N GLU A 321 -4.17 -3.99 29.65
CA GLU A 321 -5.01 -4.77 30.56
C GLU A 321 -4.84 -6.28 30.41
N HIS A 322 -4.48 -6.77 29.22
CA HIS A 322 -4.53 -8.21 28.90
C HIS A 322 -3.17 -8.82 28.57
N VAL A 323 -2.17 -8.03 28.17
CA VAL A 323 -0.83 -8.55 27.88
C VAL A 323 0.02 -8.56 29.14
N ARG A 324 0.76 -9.64 29.36
CA ARG A 324 1.69 -9.86 30.47
C ARG A 324 3.05 -10.30 29.95
N VAL A 325 4.08 -10.16 30.78
CA VAL A 325 5.40 -10.75 30.50
C VAL A 325 5.25 -12.27 30.39
N GLY A 326 5.83 -12.84 29.33
CA GLY A 326 5.69 -14.24 28.94
C GLY A 326 4.68 -14.47 27.81
N ASP A 327 3.76 -13.55 27.57
CA ASP A 327 2.79 -13.68 26.48
C ASP A 327 3.46 -13.57 25.12
N ALA A 328 2.91 -14.26 24.12
CA ALA A 328 3.37 -14.16 22.74
C ALA A 328 2.44 -13.26 21.92
N LEU A 329 3.01 -12.22 21.31
CA LEU A 329 2.33 -11.33 20.39
C LEU A 329 2.69 -11.68 18.94
N ASP A 330 1.71 -11.57 18.06
CA ASP A 330 1.93 -11.65 16.62
C ASP A 330 2.47 -10.29 16.13
N VAL A 331 3.76 -10.25 15.78
CA VAL A 331 4.50 -9.05 15.38
C VAL A 331 5.02 -9.21 13.97
N SER A 332 4.79 -8.24 13.09
CA SER A 332 5.41 -8.26 11.76
C SER A 332 6.88 -7.89 11.80
N SER A 333 7.63 -8.15 10.72
CA SER A 333 8.94 -7.52 10.55
C SER A 333 8.84 -5.97 10.52
N PRO A 334 9.93 -5.28 10.92
CA PRO A 334 10.05 -3.83 10.80
C PRO A 334 9.85 -3.40 9.35
N ARG A 335 9.11 -2.32 9.15
CA ARG A 335 8.78 -1.75 7.85
C ARG A 335 8.57 -0.25 7.95
N GLY A 336 8.45 0.39 6.79
CA GLY A 336 8.32 1.84 6.69
C GLY A 336 9.66 2.54 6.61
#